data_AF-A0A939UGG4-F1
#
_entry.id   AF-A0A939UGG4-F1
#
_cell.length_a   1.000
_cell.length_b   1.000
_cell.length_c   1.000
_cell.angle_alpha   90.00
_cell.angle_beta   90.00
_cell.angle_gamma   90.00
#
_symmetry.space_group_name_H-M   'P 1'
#
loop_
_entity.id
_entity.type
_entity.pdbx_description
1 polymer ?
#
loop_
_entity_poly.entity_id
_entity_poly.type
_entity_poly.pdbx_seq_one_letter_code
_entity_poly.pdbx_strand_id
1 'polypeptide(L)'
;MRIIADTSEAAVERAALLRNSFKDAVIHLKYGVREVEEEEIVSAIKSVCDESVQCIVKEQKLDNLQNGLLPFCLGYDTFPSSVDEWSRLFEILINHPNCAVSIQLMPVQLLAQEAFELDRYMQVLNTLSNGIMEMGVGNISNSLAKKHAQQYSYYSERKHGSLFVFNAVVMGHRSAATSIANCLAGVLATGEQSSIDLKTVSLSHDTVNKDKNFYPLPWAVNEALKAQESASYIWQSQKIGNNMFRFPFIVSVEEATELFRLPIGTSNVYAGFVVNGAQKDSKTYGEDIINAGDIVVGHLKSSAREDNIGFSLNDLTKHMLVVGTPGSGKTTFSIGVLDRLWKEHHIPFLVIEPAKNEYRALLHSIPDLQVFTPGKFSISPFVFNPFVLPKNVTLEAYKHTLKTAFAAAVTMTTPLDLIFEESINNCYSDYRWLDTSTAENGG
;
A
#
# COMPACT_ATOMS: atom_id res chain seq x y z
N MET A 1 -8.41 18.63 -28.34
CA MET A 1 -9.27 17.46 -28.08
C MET A 1 -8.99 16.43 -29.18
N ARG A 2 -7.92 15.63 -29.05
CA ARG A 2 -7.50 14.67 -30.09
C ARG A 2 -7.42 13.28 -29.47
N ILE A 3 -8.17 12.37 -30.08
CA ILE A 3 -8.08 10.90 -30.00
C ILE A 3 -8.57 10.30 -28.68
N ILE A 4 -9.86 10.49 -28.35
CA ILE A 4 -10.55 9.43 -27.57
C ILE A 4 -11.16 8.43 -28.54
N ALA A 5 -11.79 8.86 -29.64
CA ALA A 5 -12.21 8.01 -30.75
C ALA A 5 -12.46 8.82 -32.03
N ASP A 6 -12.66 8.13 -33.15
CA ASP A 6 -12.94 8.73 -34.46
C ASP A 6 -14.39 9.24 -34.59
N THR A 7 -15.29 8.77 -33.73
CA THR A 7 -16.70 9.19 -33.67
C THR A 7 -17.10 9.62 -32.26
N SER A 8 -18.13 10.46 -32.16
CA SER A 8 -18.68 10.90 -30.86
C SER A 8 -19.20 9.72 -30.03
N GLU A 9 -19.87 8.75 -30.66
CA GLU A 9 -20.39 7.56 -29.97
C GLU A 9 -19.27 6.71 -29.38
N ALA A 10 -18.23 6.43 -30.18
CA ALA A 10 -17.08 5.66 -29.69
C ALA A 10 -16.29 6.42 -28.61
N ALA A 11 -16.31 7.76 -28.63
CA ALA A 11 -15.69 8.57 -27.58
C ALA A 11 -16.46 8.48 -26.27
N VAL A 12 -17.80 8.50 -26.33
CA VAL A 12 -18.68 8.29 -25.17
C VAL A 12 -18.48 6.89 -24.58
N GLU A 13 -18.43 5.86 -25.42
CA GLU A 13 -18.21 4.48 -24.97
C GLU A 13 -16.86 4.31 -24.26
N ARG A 14 -15.78 4.82 -24.86
CA ARG A 14 -14.45 4.79 -24.23
C ARG A 14 -14.38 5.59 -22.94
N ALA A 15 -15.02 6.76 -22.87
CA ALA A 15 -15.11 7.54 -21.64
C ALA A 15 -15.89 6.78 -20.55
N ALA A 16 -16.96 6.07 -20.91
CA ALA A 16 -17.74 5.25 -19.99
C ALA A 16 -16.90 4.09 -19.44
N LEU A 17 -16.10 3.41 -20.27
CA LEU A 17 -15.18 2.36 -19.82
C LEU A 17 -14.16 2.90 -18.81
N LEU A 18 -13.50 4.02 -19.13
CA LEU A 18 -12.52 4.66 -18.25
C LEU A 18 -13.15 5.08 -16.91
N ARG A 19 -14.35 5.66 -16.96
CA ARG A 19 -15.13 6.04 -15.77
C ARG A 19 -15.45 4.81 -14.90
N ASN A 20 -15.90 3.72 -15.52
CA ASN A 20 -16.25 2.50 -14.80
C ASN A 20 -15.01 1.85 -14.17
N SER A 21 -13.89 1.76 -14.89
CA SER A 21 -12.63 1.25 -14.33
C SER A 21 -12.14 2.09 -13.15
N PHE A 22 -12.25 3.42 -13.23
CA PHE A 22 -11.90 4.30 -12.11
C PHE A 22 -12.85 4.11 -10.91
N LYS A 23 -14.16 4.02 -11.17
CA LYS A 23 -15.18 3.74 -10.15
C LYS A 23 -14.89 2.44 -9.42
N ASP A 24 -14.59 1.36 -10.14
CA ASP A 24 -14.30 0.05 -9.56
C ASP A 24 -13.02 0.06 -8.72
N ALA A 25 -11.96 0.74 -9.18
CA ALA A 25 -10.71 0.89 -8.44
C ALA A 25 -10.91 1.63 -7.11
N VAL A 26 -11.69 2.72 -7.12
CA VAL A 26 -11.99 3.53 -5.94
C VAL A 26 -12.90 2.78 -4.96
N ILE A 27 -13.88 2.01 -5.46
CA ILE A 27 -14.72 1.12 -4.63
C ILE A 27 -13.88 0.01 -3.97
N HIS A 28 -12.92 -0.58 -4.70
CA HIS A 28 -12.01 -1.58 -4.14
C HIS A 28 -11.19 -1.02 -2.97
N LEU A 29 -10.80 0.26 -3.06
CA LEU A 29 -10.16 1.03 -2.00
C LEU A 29 -11.13 1.51 -0.90
N LYS A 30 -12.37 1.02 -0.87
CA LYS A 30 -13.42 1.29 0.15
C LYS A 30 -13.97 2.72 0.16
N TYR A 31 -13.81 3.46 -0.94
CA TYR A 31 -14.47 4.75 -1.09
C TYR A 31 -15.92 4.58 -1.57
N GLY A 32 -16.81 5.46 -1.07
CA GLY A 32 -18.16 5.60 -1.61
C GLY A 32 -18.14 6.39 -2.91
N VAL A 33 -18.98 6.00 -3.87
CA VAL A 33 -19.14 6.70 -5.15
C VAL A 33 -20.59 7.11 -5.31
N ARG A 34 -20.81 8.37 -5.71
CA ARG A 34 -22.13 8.91 -6.04
C ARG A 34 -22.06 9.57 -7.42
N GLU A 35 -23.08 9.34 -8.24
CA GLU A 35 -23.26 10.08 -9.48
C GLU A 35 -23.88 11.45 -9.15
N VAL A 36 -23.30 12.49 -9.75
CA VAL A 36 -23.68 13.88 -9.53
C VAL A 36 -24.03 14.51 -10.86
N GLU A 37 -25.04 15.36 -10.86
CA GLU A 37 -25.43 16.15 -12.03
C GLU A 37 -24.37 17.23 -12.32
N GLU A 38 -24.26 17.64 -13.57
CA GLU A 38 -23.29 18.67 -13.99
C GLU A 38 -23.48 19.98 -13.21
N GLU A 39 -24.72 20.36 -12.93
CA GLU A 39 -25.07 21.57 -12.17
C GLU A 39 -24.46 21.57 -10.75
N GLU A 40 -24.38 20.40 -10.11
CA GLU A 40 -23.80 20.26 -8.78
C GLU A 40 -22.28 20.49 -8.83
N ILE A 41 -21.60 19.92 -9.83
CA ILE A 41 -20.17 20.12 -10.06
C ILE A 41 -19.87 21.60 -10.35
N VAL A 42 -20.65 22.22 -11.24
CA VAL A 42 -20.49 23.63 -11.62
C VAL A 42 -20.70 24.55 -10.42
N SER A 43 -21.72 24.27 -9.59
CA SER A 43 -21.96 25.02 -8.36
C SER A 43 -20.80 24.89 -7.38
N ALA A 44 -20.26 23.67 -7.20
CA ALA A 44 -19.11 23.44 -6.33
C ALA A 44 -17.87 24.20 -6.82
N ILE A 45 -17.56 24.15 -8.12
CA ILE A 45 -16.42 24.89 -8.70
C ILE A 45 -16.60 26.40 -8.51
N LYS A 46 -17.80 26.94 -8.76
CA LYS A 46 -18.07 28.38 -8.59
C LYS A 46 -17.93 28.84 -7.14
N SER A 47 -18.21 27.96 -6.17
CA SER A 47 -18.06 28.29 -4.75
C SER A 47 -16.60 28.42 -4.29
N VAL A 48 -15.65 27.86 -5.04
CA VAL A 48 -14.22 28.01 -4.77
C VAL A 48 -13.81 29.46 -5.00
N CYS A 49 -13.15 30.07 -4.02
CA CYS A 49 -12.52 31.38 -4.16
C CYS A 49 -11.23 31.26 -4.99
N ASP A 50 -10.99 32.21 -5.88
CA ASP A 50 -9.82 32.28 -6.76
C ASP A 50 -9.21 33.69 -6.80
N GLU A 51 -9.38 34.46 -5.71
CA GLU A 51 -8.71 35.74 -5.45
C GLU A 51 -7.17 35.63 -5.57
N SER A 52 -6.64 34.44 -5.25
CA SER A 52 -5.26 34.05 -5.46
C SER A 52 -5.20 32.66 -6.07
N VAL A 53 -4.46 32.54 -7.18
CA VAL A 53 -4.19 31.26 -7.83
C VAL A 53 -2.68 31.02 -7.82
N GLN A 54 -2.26 30.05 -7.01
CA GLN A 54 -0.86 29.68 -6.79
C GLN A 54 -0.59 28.33 -7.44
N CYS A 55 0.37 28.28 -8.36
CA CYS A 55 0.78 27.05 -9.04
C CYS A 55 2.14 26.60 -8.53
N ILE A 56 2.27 25.33 -8.18
CA ILE A 56 3.53 24.72 -7.76
C ILE A 56 4.19 24.12 -8.98
N VAL A 57 5.43 24.53 -9.25
CA VAL A 57 6.23 24.05 -10.36
C VAL A 57 7.61 23.62 -9.88
N LYS A 58 8.25 22.70 -10.63
CA LYS A 58 9.63 22.29 -10.37
C LYS A 58 10.55 23.51 -10.52
N GLU A 59 11.42 23.73 -9.54
CA GLU A 59 12.45 24.75 -9.69
C GLU A 59 13.49 24.29 -10.72
N GLN A 60 13.73 25.15 -11.70
CA GLN A 60 14.70 24.90 -12.77
C GLN A 60 16.03 25.57 -12.42
N LYS A 61 17.13 24.88 -12.67
CA LYS A 61 18.48 25.40 -12.46
C LYS A 61 19.33 25.23 -13.71
N LEU A 62 20.19 26.21 -13.95
CA LEU A 62 21.17 26.17 -15.04
C LEU A 62 22.56 26.00 -14.44
N ASP A 63 23.03 24.76 -14.42
CA ASP A 63 24.33 24.44 -13.83
C ASP A 63 25.44 24.49 -14.88
N ASN A 64 26.54 25.18 -14.57
CA ASN A 64 27.75 25.18 -15.38
C ASN A 64 28.64 24.01 -14.97
N LEU A 65 28.74 22.99 -15.83
CA LEU A 65 29.55 21.79 -15.58
C LEU A 65 31.04 22.02 -15.84
N GLN A 66 31.45 23.22 -16.29
CA GLN A 66 32.84 23.57 -16.62
C GLN A 66 33.50 22.56 -17.58
N ASN A 67 32.71 22.00 -18.50
CA ASN A 67 33.16 20.98 -19.44
C ASN A 67 32.92 21.41 -20.90
N GLY A 68 33.86 21.08 -21.79
CA GLY A 68 33.77 21.48 -23.21
C GLY A 68 32.70 20.75 -24.01
N LEU A 69 32.30 19.53 -23.64
CA LEU A 69 31.29 18.74 -24.35
C LEU A 69 29.87 19.19 -24.00
N LEU A 70 29.64 19.46 -22.72
CA LEU A 70 28.37 19.96 -22.21
C LEU A 70 28.63 21.02 -21.13
N PRO A 71 28.80 22.30 -21.53
CA PRO A 71 29.12 23.37 -20.58
C PRO A 71 27.97 23.65 -19.60
N PHE A 72 26.72 23.56 -20.06
CA PHE A 72 25.53 23.88 -19.27
C PHE A 72 24.55 22.71 -19.25
N CYS A 73 23.99 22.41 -18.08
CA CYS A 73 22.98 21.39 -17.89
C CYS A 73 21.73 21.98 -17.23
N LEU A 74 20.55 21.58 -17.72
CA LEU A 74 19.27 21.92 -17.11
C LEU A 74 19.00 20.94 -15.97
N GLY A 75 18.92 21.44 -14.74
CA GLY A 75 18.43 20.72 -13.58
C GLY A 75 16.92 20.87 -13.43
N TYR A 76 16.24 19.73 -13.25
CA TYR A 76 14.81 19.65 -12.95
C TYR A 76 14.56 18.35 -12.18
N ASP A 77 14.48 18.45 -10.85
CA ASP A 77 14.46 17.28 -9.99
C ASP A 77 13.21 16.39 -10.23
N THR A 78 13.30 15.12 -9.87
CA THR A 78 12.16 14.18 -9.88
C THR A 78 11.41 14.27 -8.57
N PHE A 79 10.08 14.13 -8.59
CA PHE A 79 9.33 14.02 -7.34
C PHE A 79 9.81 12.79 -6.54
N PRO A 80 10.15 12.96 -5.24
CA PRO A 80 10.65 11.87 -4.43
C PRO A 80 9.51 10.95 -3.98
N SER A 81 9.83 9.71 -3.66
CA SER A 81 8.85 8.80 -3.02
C SER A 81 8.54 9.31 -1.62
N SER A 82 7.27 9.70 -1.39
CA SER A 82 6.83 10.31 -0.14
C SER A 82 6.53 9.25 0.94
N VAL A 83 6.83 9.60 2.20
CA VAL A 83 6.25 8.94 3.38
C VAL A 83 4.82 9.47 3.50
N ASP A 84 3.82 8.62 3.78
CA ASP A 84 2.39 8.94 3.79
C ASP A 84 1.98 10.15 4.68
N GLU A 85 2.22 11.38 4.22
CA GLU A 85 2.04 12.63 5.00
C GLU A 85 1.09 13.64 4.35
N TRP A 86 0.18 13.19 3.46
CA TRP A 86 -0.85 14.05 2.87
C TRP A 86 -1.88 14.57 3.91
N SER A 87 -1.93 13.97 5.10
CA SER A 87 -2.78 14.36 6.23
C SER A 87 -2.74 15.86 6.52
N ARG A 88 -1.53 16.46 6.52
CA ARG A 88 -1.34 17.88 6.81
C ARG A 88 -2.00 18.79 5.76
N LEU A 89 -1.96 18.38 4.49
CA LEU A 89 -2.63 19.11 3.41
C LEU A 89 -4.16 19.07 3.59
N PHE A 90 -4.70 17.92 3.99
CA PHE A 90 -6.14 17.81 4.21
C PHE A 90 -6.58 18.60 5.45
N GLU A 91 -5.81 18.58 6.54
CA GLU A 91 -6.07 19.39 7.73
C GLU A 91 -6.10 20.89 7.42
N ILE A 92 -5.17 21.40 6.61
CA ILE A 92 -5.16 22.82 6.24
C ILE A 92 -6.36 23.16 5.34
N LEU A 93 -6.77 22.26 4.45
CA LEU A 93 -7.96 22.46 3.60
C LEU A 93 -9.26 22.52 4.40
N ILE A 94 -9.41 21.69 5.44
CA ILE A 94 -10.58 21.72 6.34
C ILE A 94 -10.69 23.09 7.03
N ASN A 95 -9.56 23.65 7.46
CA ASN A 95 -9.50 24.93 8.16
C ASN A 95 -9.67 26.15 7.23
N HIS A 96 -9.68 25.95 5.91
CA HIS A 96 -9.81 27.00 4.90
C HIS A 96 -10.92 26.65 3.90
N PRO A 97 -12.20 26.86 4.26
CA PRO A 97 -13.33 26.61 3.37
C PRO A 97 -13.25 27.47 2.10
N ASN A 98 -13.93 27.02 1.04
CA ASN A 98 -13.93 27.67 -0.28
C ASN A 98 -12.54 27.77 -0.93
N CYS A 99 -11.58 26.95 -0.52
CA CYS A 99 -10.29 26.80 -1.20
C CYS A 99 -10.25 25.45 -1.93
N ALA A 100 -9.40 25.33 -2.95
CA ALA A 100 -9.23 24.10 -3.70
C ALA A 100 -7.77 23.84 -4.02
N VAL A 101 -7.40 22.55 -4.02
CA VAL A 101 -6.18 22.03 -4.63
C VAL A 101 -6.61 21.21 -5.85
N SER A 102 -6.04 21.52 -7.01
CA SER A 102 -6.27 20.83 -8.27
C SER A 102 -4.95 20.26 -8.76
N ILE A 103 -4.83 18.92 -8.69
CA ILE A 103 -3.75 18.17 -9.34
C ILE A 103 -4.25 17.72 -10.70
N GLN A 104 -3.57 18.14 -11.75
CA GLN A 104 -4.00 17.96 -13.13
C GLN A 104 -2.93 17.16 -13.87
N LEU A 105 -3.31 16.02 -14.45
CA LEU A 105 -2.42 15.15 -15.21
C LEU A 105 -2.92 15.05 -16.64
N MET A 106 -2.07 15.41 -17.61
CA MET A 106 -2.38 15.39 -19.03
C MET A 106 -1.43 14.41 -19.73
N PRO A 107 -1.93 13.29 -20.29
CA PRO A 107 -1.08 12.32 -20.98
C PRO A 107 -0.26 12.96 -22.09
N VAL A 108 1.02 12.58 -22.19
CA VAL A 108 1.94 13.16 -23.16
C VAL A 108 2.95 12.13 -23.67
N GLN A 109 3.42 12.34 -24.89
CA GLN A 109 4.55 11.60 -25.47
C GLN A 109 5.68 12.58 -25.78
N LEU A 110 6.92 12.10 -25.69
CA LEU A 110 8.08 12.86 -26.16
C LEU A 110 8.10 12.88 -27.69
N LEU A 111 8.43 14.04 -28.24
CA LEU A 111 8.75 14.18 -29.66
C LEU A 111 10.08 13.48 -29.95
N ALA A 112 10.28 13.02 -31.18
CA ALA A 112 11.51 12.32 -31.57
C ALA A 112 12.78 13.16 -31.28
N GLN A 113 12.70 14.48 -31.46
CA GLN A 113 13.80 15.40 -31.16
C GLN A 113 14.05 15.56 -29.65
N GLU A 114 13.01 15.53 -28.82
CA GLU A 114 13.12 15.58 -27.36
C GLU A 114 13.76 14.29 -26.84
N ALA A 115 13.30 13.14 -27.32
CA ALA A 115 13.85 11.84 -26.96
C ALA A 115 15.33 11.71 -27.36
N PHE A 116 15.71 12.20 -28.55
CA PHE A 116 17.10 12.22 -28.99
C PHE A 116 17.98 13.11 -28.10
N GLU A 117 17.54 14.32 -27.76
CA GLU A 117 18.30 15.21 -26.88
C GLU A 117 18.43 14.63 -25.46
N LEU A 118 17.38 14.00 -24.94
CA LEU A 118 17.43 13.31 -23.66
C LEU A 118 18.52 12.22 -23.63
N ASP A 119 18.56 11.37 -24.66
CA ASP A 119 19.58 10.33 -24.79
C ASP A 119 20.99 10.92 -24.93
N ARG A 120 21.14 11.98 -25.73
CA ARG A 120 22.42 12.67 -25.92
C ARG A 120 22.95 13.24 -24.60
N TYR A 121 22.11 13.95 -23.85
CA TYR A 121 22.49 14.49 -22.53
C TYR A 121 22.82 13.36 -21.56
N MET A 122 21.98 12.32 -21.48
CA MET A 122 22.22 11.16 -20.61
C MET A 122 23.57 10.50 -20.88
N GLN A 123 23.92 10.26 -22.15
CA GLN A 123 25.19 9.64 -22.53
C GLN A 123 26.38 10.51 -22.10
N VAL A 124 26.35 11.80 -22.43
CA VAL A 124 27.44 12.73 -22.06
C VAL A 124 27.58 12.85 -20.55
N LEU A 125 26.47 13.00 -19.83
CA LEU A 125 26.46 13.11 -18.37
C LEU A 125 26.98 11.84 -17.69
N ASN A 126 26.63 10.64 -18.20
CA ASN A 126 27.18 9.39 -17.70
C ASN A 126 28.68 9.26 -17.95
N THR A 127 29.18 9.70 -19.11
CA THR A 127 30.62 9.79 -19.37
C THR A 127 31.31 10.73 -18.40
N LEU A 128 30.74 11.93 -18.16
CA LEU A 128 31.30 12.91 -17.22
C LEU A 128 31.25 12.45 -15.75
N SER A 129 30.21 11.70 -15.38
CA SER A 129 30.03 11.15 -14.03
C SER A 129 31.00 10.01 -13.74
N ASN A 130 31.21 9.10 -14.70
CA ASN A 130 32.14 7.98 -14.56
C ASN A 130 33.62 8.41 -14.76
N GLY A 131 33.81 9.61 -15.33
CA GLY A 131 35.08 10.27 -15.52
C GLY A 131 35.70 9.99 -16.90
N ILE A 132 36.47 10.96 -17.38
CA ILE A 132 37.22 10.87 -18.63
C ILE A 132 38.69 10.62 -18.28
N MET A 133 39.30 9.59 -18.87
CA MET A 133 40.75 9.40 -18.77
C MET A 133 41.46 10.44 -19.64
N GLU A 134 42.09 11.42 -18.99
CA GLU A 134 42.94 12.39 -19.67
C GLU A 134 44.43 12.00 -19.50
N MET A 135 45.15 11.87 -20.62
CA MET A 135 46.57 11.46 -20.63
C MET A 135 47.40 12.45 -19.81
N GLY A 136 47.88 12.01 -18.65
CA GLY A 136 48.75 12.78 -17.76
C GLY A 136 48.08 13.37 -16.51
N VAL A 137 46.73 13.35 -16.40
CA VAL A 137 46.00 13.94 -15.25
C VAL A 137 45.19 12.90 -14.45
N GLY A 138 44.97 11.70 -15.01
CA GLY A 138 44.19 10.64 -14.34
C GLY A 138 42.68 10.75 -14.63
N ASN A 139 41.85 10.01 -13.89
CA ASN A 139 40.40 10.05 -14.09
C ASN A 139 39.79 11.26 -13.38
N ILE A 140 39.24 12.21 -14.13
CA ILE A 140 38.55 13.38 -13.57
C ILE A 140 37.04 13.11 -13.63
N SER A 141 36.42 12.81 -12.50
CA SER A 141 34.96 12.70 -12.37
C SER A 141 34.36 14.03 -11.91
N ASN A 142 33.26 14.45 -12.53
CA ASN A 142 32.56 15.67 -12.13
C ASN A 142 31.40 15.30 -11.19
N SER A 143 31.55 15.63 -9.90
CA SER A 143 30.52 15.37 -8.88
C SER A 143 29.19 16.09 -9.18
N LEU A 144 29.22 17.24 -9.87
CA LEU A 144 28.02 17.96 -10.30
C LEU A 144 27.29 17.20 -11.42
N ALA A 145 28.03 16.49 -12.29
CA ALA A 145 27.43 15.71 -13.37
C ALA A 145 26.70 14.46 -12.87
N LYS A 146 27.04 13.93 -11.68
CA LYS A 146 26.45 12.70 -11.14
C LYS A 146 24.94 12.85 -10.87
N LYS A 147 24.49 13.96 -10.26
CA LYS A 147 23.06 14.20 -9.99
C LYS A 147 22.29 14.32 -11.30
N HIS A 148 22.81 15.09 -12.26
CA HIS A 148 22.21 15.22 -13.60
C HIS A 148 22.20 13.89 -14.35
N ALA A 149 23.27 13.10 -14.30
CA ALA A 149 23.33 11.79 -14.93
C ALA A 149 22.23 10.84 -14.43
N GLN A 150 21.99 10.81 -13.11
CA GLN A 150 20.90 10.05 -12.51
C GLN A 150 19.52 10.54 -13.00
N GLN A 151 19.31 11.85 -12.98
CA GLN A 151 18.04 12.47 -13.40
C GLN A 151 17.72 12.21 -14.88
N TYR A 152 18.70 12.37 -15.78
CA TYR A 152 18.50 12.13 -17.21
C TYR A 152 18.38 10.64 -17.53
N SER A 153 19.11 9.77 -16.81
CA SER A 153 18.95 8.32 -16.93
C SER A 153 17.54 7.88 -16.54
N TYR A 154 16.99 8.45 -15.45
CA TYR A 154 15.63 8.16 -14.99
C TYR A 154 14.56 8.38 -16.07
N TYR A 155 14.59 9.54 -16.73
CA TYR A 155 13.64 9.85 -17.80
C TYR A 155 13.96 9.09 -19.09
N SER A 156 15.24 8.87 -19.41
CA SER A 156 15.67 8.10 -20.59
C SER A 156 15.15 6.67 -20.55
N GLU A 157 15.19 6.02 -19.39
CA GLU A 157 14.65 4.67 -19.17
C GLU A 157 13.12 4.61 -19.32
N ARG A 158 12.42 5.72 -19.03
CA ARG A 158 10.96 5.82 -18.98
C ARG A 158 10.33 6.51 -20.18
N LYS A 159 11.12 6.99 -21.14
CA LYS A 159 10.65 7.81 -22.28
C LYS A 159 9.61 7.14 -23.19
N HIS A 160 9.55 5.80 -23.17
CA HIS A 160 8.56 5.00 -23.92
C HIS A 160 7.36 4.56 -23.07
N GLY A 161 7.38 4.82 -21.77
CA GLY A 161 6.29 4.55 -20.85
C GLY A 161 5.20 5.62 -20.91
N SER A 162 4.27 5.56 -19.96
CA SER A 162 3.27 6.61 -19.79
C SER A 162 3.91 7.83 -19.12
N LEU A 163 3.80 8.99 -19.77
CA LEU A 163 4.27 10.26 -19.25
C LEU A 163 3.09 11.22 -19.16
N PHE A 164 3.17 12.15 -18.22
CA PHE A 164 2.15 13.17 -18.02
C PHE A 164 2.79 14.54 -17.94
N VAL A 165 2.13 15.53 -18.53
CA VAL A 165 2.32 16.91 -18.08
C VAL A 165 1.50 17.08 -16.81
N PHE A 166 2.09 17.68 -15.77
CA PHE A 166 1.39 17.94 -14.52
C PHE A 166 1.18 19.44 -14.27
N ASN A 167 0.09 19.78 -13.59
CA ASN A 167 -0.06 21.06 -12.90
C ASN A 167 -0.53 20.79 -11.46
N ALA A 168 0.01 21.54 -10.50
CA ALA A 168 -0.47 21.56 -9.11
C ALA A 168 -0.94 22.98 -8.79
N VAL A 169 -2.26 23.18 -8.72
CA VAL A 169 -2.89 24.50 -8.63
C VAL A 169 -3.64 24.64 -7.32
N VAL A 170 -3.39 25.73 -6.60
CA VAL A 170 -4.09 26.10 -5.36
C VAL A 170 -4.88 27.37 -5.61
N MET A 171 -6.17 27.33 -5.27
CA MET A 171 -7.09 28.46 -5.42
C MET A 171 -7.71 28.78 -4.06
N GLY A 172 -7.76 30.06 -3.71
CA GLY A 172 -8.41 30.50 -2.48
C GLY A 172 -8.26 31.99 -2.23
N HIS A 173 -8.68 32.42 -1.04
CA HIS A 173 -8.32 33.74 -0.51
C HIS A 173 -6.81 33.90 -0.40
N ARG A 174 -6.30 35.12 -0.54
CA ARG A 174 -4.85 35.36 -0.68
C ARG A 174 -3.98 34.72 0.41
N SER A 175 -4.36 34.86 1.68
CA SER A 175 -3.64 34.26 2.80
C SER A 175 -3.78 32.74 2.83
N ALA A 176 -4.99 32.22 2.63
CA ALA A 176 -5.27 30.78 2.64
C ALA A 176 -4.55 30.05 1.50
N ALA A 177 -4.63 30.58 0.27
CA ALA A 177 -3.98 30.01 -0.90
C ALA A 177 -2.46 29.95 -0.73
N THR A 178 -1.85 30.98 -0.14
CA THR A 178 -0.41 30.98 0.17
C THR A 178 -0.05 29.90 1.19
N SER A 179 -0.81 29.79 2.27
CA SER A 179 -0.58 28.78 3.31
C SER A 179 -0.76 27.35 2.78
N ILE A 180 -1.81 27.10 1.99
CA ILE A 180 -2.08 25.80 1.36
C ILE A 180 -1.00 25.47 0.33
N ALA A 181 -0.57 26.43 -0.50
CA ALA A 181 0.51 26.22 -1.48
C ALA A 181 1.83 25.87 -0.80
N ASN A 182 2.21 26.55 0.27
CA ASN A 182 3.40 26.21 1.05
C ASN A 182 3.30 24.83 1.68
N CYS A 183 2.13 24.46 2.19
CA CYS A 183 1.88 23.11 2.74
C CYS A 183 2.01 22.04 1.65
N LEU A 184 1.35 22.24 0.51
CA LEU A 184 1.39 21.31 -0.62
C LEU A 184 2.83 21.18 -1.16
N ALA A 185 3.55 22.29 -1.32
CA ALA A 185 4.94 22.26 -1.74
C ALA A 185 5.81 21.48 -0.74
N GLY A 186 5.62 21.68 0.57
CA GLY A 186 6.35 20.93 1.60
C GLY A 186 6.08 19.42 1.56
N VAL A 187 4.82 19.02 1.37
CA VAL A 187 4.40 17.61 1.22
C VAL A 187 5.02 17.00 -0.03
N LEU A 188 5.03 17.72 -1.16
CA LEU A 188 5.60 17.23 -2.41
C LEU A 188 7.14 17.28 -2.45
N ALA A 189 7.77 18.13 -1.65
CA ALA A 189 9.22 18.35 -1.67
C ALA A 189 10.02 17.28 -0.94
N THR A 190 9.40 16.55 -0.01
CA THR A 190 10.11 15.70 0.95
C THR A 190 9.84 14.22 0.70
N GLY A 191 10.89 13.42 0.51
CA GLY A 191 10.80 11.96 0.53
C GLY A 191 11.90 11.33 1.37
N GLU A 192 11.90 9.99 1.47
CA GLU A 192 12.77 9.26 2.39
C GLU A 192 14.28 9.48 2.14
N GLN A 193 14.67 9.62 0.87
CA GLN A 193 16.08 9.63 0.46
C GLN A 193 16.44 10.81 -0.45
N SER A 194 15.47 11.59 -0.90
CA SER A 194 15.66 12.69 -1.83
C SER A 194 14.66 13.82 -1.57
N SER A 195 15.05 15.01 -1.98
CA SER A 195 14.22 16.21 -1.94
C SER A 195 14.17 16.85 -3.32
N ILE A 196 13.07 17.55 -3.60
CA ILE A 196 12.89 18.36 -4.80
C ILE A 196 12.74 19.83 -4.43
N ASP A 197 13.44 20.68 -5.17
CA ASP A 197 13.22 22.12 -5.09
C ASP A 197 11.98 22.51 -5.89
N LEU A 198 11.02 23.13 -5.21
CA LEU A 198 9.76 23.58 -5.78
C LEU A 198 9.63 25.08 -5.61
N LYS A 199 9.07 25.76 -6.61
CA LYS A 199 8.71 27.17 -6.52
C LYS A 199 7.22 27.37 -6.76
N THR A 200 6.70 28.45 -6.18
CA THR A 200 5.30 28.85 -6.39
C THR A 200 5.24 30.00 -7.38
N VAL A 201 4.33 29.88 -8.35
CA VAL A 201 4.11 30.83 -9.44
C VAL A 201 2.66 31.27 -9.42
N SER A 202 2.42 32.58 -9.43
CA SER A 202 1.08 33.15 -9.38
C SER A 202 0.51 33.31 -10.80
N LEU A 203 -0.70 32.82 -11.02
CA LEU A 203 -1.48 33.07 -12.23
C LEU A 203 -2.62 34.04 -11.95
N SER A 204 -3.05 34.80 -12.97
CA SER A 204 -4.22 35.66 -12.83
C SER A 204 -5.50 34.84 -12.88
N HIS A 205 -6.50 35.27 -12.10
CA HIS A 205 -7.87 34.77 -12.17
C HIS A 205 -8.36 34.67 -13.62
N ASP A 206 -8.14 35.71 -14.43
CA ASP A 206 -8.66 35.77 -15.79
C ASP A 206 -8.03 34.73 -16.74
N THR A 207 -6.79 34.34 -16.47
CA THR A 207 -6.10 33.30 -17.24
C THR A 207 -6.64 31.91 -16.91
N VAL A 208 -6.97 31.68 -15.64
CA VAL A 208 -7.46 30.40 -15.12
C VAL A 208 -8.95 30.25 -15.46
N ASN A 209 -9.77 31.26 -15.11
CA ASN A 209 -11.19 31.39 -15.42
C ASN A 209 -11.97 30.09 -15.17
N LYS A 210 -11.81 29.51 -13.97
CA LYS A 210 -12.35 28.18 -13.63
C LYS A 210 -13.87 28.10 -13.85
N ASP A 211 -14.59 29.21 -13.67
CA ASP A 211 -16.05 29.26 -13.74
C ASP A 211 -16.61 29.04 -15.15
N LYS A 212 -15.83 29.40 -16.19
CA LYS A 212 -16.22 29.27 -17.60
C LYS A 212 -15.35 28.29 -18.38
N ASN A 213 -14.20 27.92 -17.82
CA ASN A 213 -13.13 27.21 -18.53
C ASN A 213 -12.71 25.93 -17.81
N PHE A 214 -13.55 25.36 -16.94
CA PHE A 214 -13.19 24.22 -16.09
C PHE A 214 -12.65 23.00 -16.86
N TYR A 215 -13.33 22.55 -17.91
CA TYR A 215 -12.90 21.37 -18.67
C TYR A 215 -11.56 21.54 -19.40
N PRO A 216 -11.30 22.65 -20.14
CA PRO A 216 -10.00 22.90 -20.74
C PRO A 216 -8.97 23.48 -19.75
N LEU A 217 -9.33 23.70 -18.48
CA LEU A 217 -8.49 24.33 -17.46
C LEU A 217 -7.08 23.73 -17.38
N PRO A 218 -6.88 22.39 -17.42
CA PRO A 218 -5.55 21.82 -17.36
C PRO A 218 -4.59 22.33 -18.44
N TRP A 219 -5.08 22.45 -19.67
CA TRP A 219 -4.27 22.94 -20.78
C TRP A 219 -4.07 24.45 -20.71
N ALA A 220 -5.10 25.21 -20.31
CA ALA A 220 -4.99 26.67 -20.16
C ALA A 220 -3.95 27.06 -19.10
N VAL A 221 -4.00 26.42 -17.93
CA VAL A 221 -3.01 26.60 -16.87
C VAL A 221 -1.62 26.22 -17.37
N ASN A 222 -1.49 25.07 -18.03
CA ASN A 222 -0.19 24.61 -18.49
C ASN A 222 0.47 25.55 -19.51
N GLU A 223 -0.31 26.06 -20.46
CA GLU A 223 0.19 27.04 -21.44
C GLU A 223 0.56 28.38 -20.79
N ALA A 224 -0.21 28.84 -19.79
CA ALA A 224 0.13 30.03 -19.02
C ALA A 224 1.46 29.88 -18.24
N LEU A 225 1.67 28.71 -17.61
CA LEU A 225 2.91 28.40 -16.90
C LEU A 225 4.10 28.35 -17.86
N LYS A 226 3.96 27.68 -19.01
CA LYS A 226 5.00 27.67 -20.05
C LYS A 226 5.32 29.09 -20.54
N ALA A 227 4.31 29.92 -20.79
CA ALA A 227 4.52 31.30 -21.23
C ALA A 227 5.35 32.09 -20.20
N GLN A 228 5.04 31.99 -18.91
CA GLN A 228 5.83 32.64 -17.86
C GLN A 228 7.25 32.07 -17.74
N GLU A 229 7.41 30.74 -17.76
CA GLU A 229 8.74 30.11 -17.66
C GLU A 229 9.63 30.42 -18.86
N SER A 230 9.06 30.53 -20.07
CA SER A 230 9.81 30.88 -21.28
C SER A 230 10.50 32.25 -21.20
N ALA A 231 9.99 33.14 -20.33
CA ALA A 231 10.58 34.44 -20.06
C ALA A 231 11.67 34.42 -18.97
N SER A 232 11.99 33.26 -18.38
CA SER A 232 13.04 33.16 -17.37
C SER A 232 14.45 33.28 -17.98
N TYR A 233 15.42 33.68 -17.15
CA TYR A 233 16.81 33.85 -17.58
C TYR A 233 17.42 32.58 -18.18
N ILE A 234 16.95 31.40 -17.75
CA ILE A 234 17.43 30.09 -18.23
C ILE A 234 17.18 29.98 -19.73
N TRP A 235 15.93 30.20 -20.15
CA TRP A 235 15.51 30.07 -21.54
C TRP A 235 15.95 31.27 -22.39
N GLN A 236 15.98 32.48 -21.82
CA GLN A 236 16.52 33.65 -22.52
C GLN A 236 18.03 33.59 -22.76
N SER A 237 18.78 32.81 -21.96
CA SER A 237 20.23 32.69 -22.11
C SER A 237 20.67 31.95 -23.39
N GLN A 238 19.76 31.20 -24.03
CA GLN A 238 20.04 30.33 -25.20
C GLN A 238 21.18 29.32 -25.01
N LYS A 239 21.55 29.04 -23.75
CA LYS A 239 22.61 28.07 -23.40
C LYS A 239 22.15 26.61 -23.47
N ILE A 240 20.83 26.39 -23.53
CA ILE A 240 20.19 25.07 -23.66
C ILE A 240 19.25 25.11 -24.87
N GLY A 241 19.14 23.98 -25.58
CA GLY A 241 18.23 23.86 -26.72
C GLY A 241 16.75 23.85 -26.31
N ASN A 242 15.89 24.39 -27.18
CA ASN A 242 14.44 24.46 -26.97
C ASN A 242 13.77 23.09 -26.80
N ASN A 243 14.36 22.02 -27.32
CA ASN A 243 13.87 20.66 -27.14
C ASN A 243 13.87 20.23 -25.66
N MET A 244 14.62 20.90 -24.79
CA MET A 244 14.61 20.62 -23.35
C MET A 244 13.45 21.30 -22.60
N PHE A 245 12.69 22.19 -23.26
CA PHE A 245 11.74 23.09 -22.60
C PHE A 245 10.61 22.37 -21.87
N ARG A 246 10.13 21.24 -22.40
CA ARG A 246 8.97 20.53 -21.84
C ARG A 246 9.33 19.64 -20.66
N PHE A 247 10.58 19.25 -20.48
CA PHE A 247 10.97 18.25 -19.47
C PHE A 247 10.62 18.65 -18.02
N PRO A 248 10.82 19.90 -17.56
CA PRO A 248 10.44 20.30 -16.21
C PRO A 248 8.94 20.20 -15.92
N PHE A 249 8.09 20.12 -16.95
CA PHE A 249 6.65 19.98 -16.82
C PHE A 249 6.18 18.53 -16.93
N ILE A 250 7.08 17.61 -17.29
CA ILE A 250 6.77 16.20 -17.51
C ILE A 250 7.13 15.40 -16.26
N VAL A 251 6.27 14.44 -15.95
CA VAL A 251 6.42 13.47 -14.88
C VAL A 251 6.15 12.07 -15.40
N SER A 252 6.82 11.08 -14.82
CA SER A 252 6.54 9.66 -15.05
C SER A 252 5.25 9.19 -14.35
N VAL A 253 4.87 7.93 -14.56
CA VAL A 253 3.79 7.30 -13.77
C VAL A 253 4.14 7.28 -12.29
N GLU A 254 5.39 6.94 -11.95
CA GLU A 254 5.84 6.83 -10.56
C GLU A 254 5.80 8.20 -9.86
N GLU A 255 6.22 9.27 -10.55
CA GLU A 255 6.06 10.63 -10.02
C GLU A 255 4.59 11.04 -9.94
N ALA A 256 3.76 10.66 -10.91
CA ALA A 256 2.33 10.97 -10.90
C ALA A 256 1.59 10.31 -9.73
N THR A 257 2.00 9.11 -9.30
CA THR A 257 1.45 8.44 -8.10
C THR A 257 1.81 9.16 -6.81
N GLU A 258 2.90 9.93 -6.78
CA GLU A 258 3.25 10.78 -5.64
C GLU A 258 2.43 12.08 -5.63
N LEU A 259 2.11 12.61 -6.81
CA LEU A 259 1.36 13.86 -6.98
C LEU A 259 -0.15 13.70 -6.73
N PHE A 260 -0.72 12.53 -7.01
CA PHE A 260 -2.16 12.29 -6.92
C PHE A 260 -2.46 11.17 -5.93
N ARG A 261 -2.85 11.55 -4.71
CA ARG A 261 -3.30 10.62 -3.67
C ARG A 261 -4.69 11.01 -3.16
N LEU A 262 -5.57 10.02 -3.05
CA LEU A 262 -6.87 10.22 -2.41
C LEU A 262 -6.69 10.21 -0.87
N PRO A 263 -7.36 11.11 -0.13
CA PRO A 263 -7.35 11.09 1.32
C PRO A 263 -7.92 9.77 1.82
N ILE A 264 -7.18 9.03 2.65
CA ILE A 264 -7.73 7.87 3.36
C ILE A 264 -8.21 8.38 4.72
N GLY A 265 -9.50 8.22 5.01
CA GLY A 265 -10.04 8.53 6.32
C GLY A 265 -9.37 7.66 7.39
N THR A 266 -8.59 8.29 8.26
CA THR A 266 -8.00 7.64 9.46
C THR A 266 -8.64 8.25 10.71
N SER A 267 -8.46 7.63 11.87
CA SER A 267 -9.05 8.10 13.14
C SER A 267 -8.66 9.53 13.53
N ASN A 268 -7.57 10.06 12.97
CA ASN A 268 -7.08 11.43 13.23
C ASN A 268 -7.37 12.42 12.09
N VAL A 269 -7.77 11.96 10.90
CA VAL A 269 -7.98 12.82 9.72
C VAL A 269 -9.38 12.59 9.17
N TYR A 270 -10.36 13.29 9.76
CA TYR A 270 -11.68 13.47 9.17
C TYR A 270 -11.61 14.61 8.17
N ALA A 271 -11.06 14.36 6.98
CA ALA A 271 -10.98 15.35 5.89
C ALA A 271 -12.34 15.72 5.27
N GLY A 272 -13.36 15.95 6.10
CA GLY A 272 -14.75 16.16 5.68
C GLY A 272 -15.45 14.91 5.11
N PHE A 273 -14.76 13.77 5.01
CA PHE A 273 -15.35 12.52 4.52
C PHE A 273 -16.23 11.88 5.60
N VAL A 274 -17.42 11.44 5.19
CA VAL A 274 -18.21 10.48 5.96
C VAL A 274 -17.49 9.13 5.85
N VAL A 275 -16.67 8.82 6.86
CA VAL A 275 -15.98 7.53 6.92
C VAL A 275 -16.99 6.49 7.36
N ASN A 276 -17.54 5.75 6.39
CA ASN A 276 -18.31 4.51 6.64
C ASN A 276 -17.36 3.36 7.05
N GLY A 277 -16.46 3.64 7.98
CA GLY A 277 -15.88 2.58 8.77
C GLY A 277 -16.97 2.06 9.68
N ALA A 278 -17.08 0.74 9.83
CA ALA A 278 -17.39 0.26 11.17
C ALA A 278 -16.33 0.91 12.04
N GLN A 279 -16.72 1.91 12.81
CA GLN A 279 -15.88 2.52 13.82
C GLN A 279 -15.21 1.33 14.52
N LYS A 280 -13.90 1.18 14.28
CA LYS A 280 -13.06 1.02 15.45
C LYS A 280 -13.04 2.44 16.06
N ASP A 281 -14.14 2.98 16.57
CA ASP A 281 -14.34 2.88 18.01
C ASP A 281 -13.27 1.96 18.55
N SER A 282 -12.31 2.54 19.28
CA SER A 282 -11.90 1.80 20.46
C SER A 282 -13.23 1.29 20.98
N LYS A 283 -13.52 -0.01 20.79
CA LYS A 283 -14.61 -0.60 21.52
C LYS A 283 -14.24 -0.09 22.89
N THR A 284 -15.03 0.83 23.45
CA THR A 284 -15.26 0.85 24.87
C THR A 284 -15.51 -0.61 25.07
N TYR A 285 -14.44 -1.29 25.49
CA TYR A 285 -14.40 -2.74 25.50
C TYR A 285 -15.74 -3.06 26.15
N GLY A 286 -16.58 -3.89 25.49
CA GLY A 286 -17.96 -4.08 25.98
C GLY A 286 -17.89 -4.25 27.48
N GLU A 287 -18.80 -3.65 28.26
CA GLU A 287 -18.63 -3.53 29.73
C GLU A 287 -18.13 -4.83 30.40
N ASP A 288 -18.43 -5.97 29.78
CA ASP A 288 -17.95 -7.34 30.03
C ASP A 288 -16.46 -7.67 29.74
N ILE A 289 -15.60 -6.72 29.32
CA ILE A 289 -14.18 -6.96 28.94
C ILE A 289 -13.20 -6.09 29.74
N ILE A 290 -13.61 -4.87 30.15
CA ILE A 290 -12.85 -4.05 31.11
C ILE A 290 -13.37 -4.36 32.51
N ASN A 291 -12.48 -4.83 33.39
CA ASN A 291 -12.82 -5.21 34.77
C ASN A 291 -13.94 -6.26 34.90
N ALA A 292 -14.30 -6.89 33.79
CA ALA A 292 -15.23 -7.99 33.68
C ALA A 292 -14.64 -8.99 32.67
N GLY A 293 -14.81 -10.27 32.94
CA GLY A 293 -14.15 -11.35 32.23
C GLY A 293 -13.69 -12.41 33.23
N ASP A 294 -14.05 -13.65 32.94
CA ASP A 294 -13.71 -14.82 33.77
C ASP A 294 -12.21 -15.09 33.78
N ILE A 295 -11.48 -14.61 32.77
CA ILE A 295 -10.03 -14.75 32.63
C ILE A 295 -9.41 -13.39 32.30
N VAL A 296 -8.61 -12.85 33.24
CA VAL A 296 -7.86 -11.59 33.06
C VAL A 296 -6.55 -11.83 32.31
N VAL A 297 -6.31 -11.13 31.21
CA VAL A 297 -5.13 -11.32 30.37
C VAL A 297 -4.11 -10.18 30.39
N GLY A 298 -4.48 -9.02 30.92
CA GLY A 298 -3.54 -7.92 31.05
C GLY A 298 -4.18 -6.66 31.62
N HIS A 299 -3.43 -5.57 31.55
CA HIS A 299 -3.85 -4.25 32.03
C HIS A 299 -3.87 -3.24 30.89
N LEU A 300 -4.80 -2.29 30.96
CA LEU A 300 -4.91 -1.20 29.99
C LEU A 300 -3.84 -0.14 30.28
N LYS A 301 -2.83 -0.03 29.40
CA LYS A 301 -1.69 0.90 29.57
C LYS A 301 -2.10 2.39 29.63
N SER A 302 -3.26 2.74 29.07
CA SER A 302 -3.78 4.11 29.05
C SER A 302 -4.70 4.45 30.23
N SER A 303 -4.97 3.51 31.14
CA SER A 303 -5.82 3.77 32.30
C SER A 303 -5.03 4.37 33.45
N ALA A 304 -5.50 5.50 33.98
CA ALA A 304 -5.00 6.07 35.23
C ALA A 304 -5.42 5.26 36.48
N ARG A 305 -6.24 4.21 36.32
CA ARG A 305 -6.82 3.39 37.40
C ARG A 305 -6.43 1.91 37.34
N GLU A 306 -5.44 1.54 36.54
CA GLU A 306 -4.98 0.13 36.36
C GLU A 306 -6.08 -0.84 35.91
N ASP A 307 -6.98 -0.41 35.02
CA ASP A 307 -8.07 -1.26 34.53
C ASP A 307 -7.57 -2.58 33.92
N ASN A 308 -8.23 -3.68 34.28
CA ASN A 308 -7.92 -5.03 33.80
C ASN A 308 -8.64 -5.30 32.48
N ILE A 309 -8.00 -6.05 31.59
CA ILE A 309 -8.58 -6.58 30.36
C ILE A 309 -8.68 -8.10 30.49
N GLY A 310 -9.86 -8.64 30.24
CA GLY A 310 -10.12 -10.07 30.25
C GLY A 310 -10.97 -10.54 29.06
N PHE A 311 -11.38 -11.79 29.10
CA PHE A 311 -12.44 -12.32 28.25
C PHE A 311 -13.32 -13.29 29.06
N SER A 312 -14.57 -13.45 28.63
CA SER A 312 -15.48 -14.44 29.21
C SER A 312 -15.14 -15.84 28.70
N LEU A 313 -15.53 -16.88 29.46
CA LEU A 313 -15.39 -18.27 29.00
C LEU A 313 -16.18 -18.52 27.70
N ASN A 314 -17.33 -17.86 27.54
CA ASN A 314 -18.15 -18.00 26.34
C ASN A 314 -17.44 -17.49 25.08
N ASP A 315 -16.53 -16.53 25.20
CA ASP A 315 -15.77 -16.04 24.04
C ASP A 315 -14.79 -17.09 23.51
N LEU A 316 -14.30 -18.01 24.35
CA LEU A 316 -13.43 -19.09 23.91
C LEU A 316 -14.13 -20.09 22.98
N THR A 317 -15.47 -20.17 23.03
CA THR A 317 -16.26 -21.01 22.11
C THR A 317 -16.20 -20.51 20.66
N LYS A 318 -15.78 -19.26 20.43
CA LYS A 318 -15.64 -18.61 19.11
C LYS A 318 -14.24 -18.81 18.51
N HIS A 319 -13.39 -19.60 19.15
CA HIS A 319 -11.96 -19.79 18.84
C HIS A 319 -11.07 -18.57 19.12
N MET A 320 -9.81 -18.83 19.47
CA MET A 320 -8.80 -17.81 19.74
C MET A 320 -7.57 -18.06 18.86
N LEU A 321 -7.09 -16.99 18.22
CA LEU A 321 -5.84 -16.99 17.45
C LEU A 321 -4.76 -16.20 18.20
N VAL A 322 -3.64 -16.86 18.54
CA VAL A 322 -2.49 -16.24 19.22
C VAL A 322 -1.29 -16.21 18.26
N VAL A 323 -0.87 -15.02 17.85
CA VAL A 323 0.21 -14.80 16.85
C VAL A 323 1.28 -13.83 17.35
N GLY A 324 2.48 -13.90 16.79
CA GLY A 324 3.63 -13.09 17.19
C GLY A 324 4.98 -13.69 16.80
N THR A 325 6.04 -12.90 16.81
CA THR A 325 7.41 -13.32 16.48
C THR A 325 8.00 -14.30 17.51
N PRO A 326 9.01 -15.13 17.18
CA PRO A 326 9.73 -15.92 18.19
C PRO A 326 10.22 -15.04 19.36
N GLY A 327 10.01 -15.50 20.59
CA GLY A 327 10.35 -14.72 21.80
C GLY A 327 9.27 -13.73 22.27
N SER A 328 8.17 -13.55 21.54
CA SER A 328 7.10 -12.59 21.89
C SER A 328 6.18 -13.03 23.05
N GLY A 329 6.48 -14.15 23.72
CA GLY A 329 5.68 -14.63 24.86
C GLY A 329 4.41 -15.43 24.53
N LYS A 330 4.19 -15.87 23.28
CA LYS A 330 3.00 -16.68 22.89
C LYS A 330 2.80 -17.92 23.77
N THR A 331 3.85 -18.74 23.93
CA THR A 331 3.76 -19.98 24.74
C THR A 331 3.45 -19.64 26.19
N THR A 332 4.09 -18.61 26.75
CA THR A 332 3.84 -18.12 28.11
C THR A 332 2.39 -17.70 28.31
N PHE A 333 1.84 -16.94 27.35
CA PHE A 333 0.44 -16.53 27.36
C PHE A 333 -0.50 -17.75 27.35
N SER A 334 -0.29 -18.68 26.41
CA SER A 334 -1.13 -19.88 26.29
C SER A 334 -1.07 -20.75 27.55
N ILE A 335 0.12 -20.97 28.13
CA ILE A 335 0.29 -21.70 29.39
C ILE A 335 -0.50 -21.02 30.51
N GLY A 336 -0.42 -19.70 30.62
CA GLY A 336 -1.17 -18.95 31.63
C GLY A 336 -2.69 -19.08 31.47
N VAL A 337 -3.20 -19.03 30.24
CA VAL A 337 -4.63 -19.22 29.95
C VAL A 337 -5.08 -20.64 30.31
N LEU A 338 -4.33 -21.67 29.90
CA LEU A 338 -4.67 -23.07 30.18
C LEU A 338 -4.64 -23.38 31.69
N ASP A 339 -3.68 -22.82 32.43
CA ASP A 339 -3.59 -23.00 33.88
C ASP A 339 -4.86 -22.49 34.59
N ARG A 340 -5.35 -21.31 34.20
CA ARG A 340 -6.56 -20.73 34.77
C ARG A 340 -7.83 -21.45 34.34
N LEU A 341 -7.93 -21.84 33.08
CA LEU A 341 -9.05 -22.64 32.58
C LEU A 341 -9.24 -23.91 33.40
N TRP A 342 -8.15 -24.56 33.79
CA TRP A 342 -8.21 -25.74 34.64
C TRP A 342 -8.48 -25.39 36.11
N LYS A 343 -7.67 -24.52 36.73
CA LYS A 343 -7.74 -24.29 38.19
C LYS A 343 -8.96 -23.53 38.64
N GLU A 344 -9.35 -22.51 37.88
CA GLU A 344 -10.44 -21.61 38.25
C GLU A 344 -11.78 -22.15 37.73
N HIS A 345 -11.78 -22.72 36.53
CA HIS A 345 -13.02 -23.07 35.81
C HIS A 345 -13.21 -24.58 35.58
N HIS A 346 -12.23 -25.42 35.93
CA HIS A 346 -12.27 -26.88 35.77
C HIS A 346 -12.59 -27.34 34.34
N ILE A 347 -12.15 -26.57 33.34
CA ILE A 347 -12.35 -26.88 31.93
C ILE A 347 -11.21 -27.78 31.43
N PRO A 348 -11.49 -29.00 30.92
CA PRO A 348 -10.47 -29.87 30.38
C PRO A 348 -9.93 -29.33 29.06
N PHE A 349 -8.64 -29.55 28.81
CA PHE A 349 -7.97 -29.10 27.59
C PHE A 349 -7.07 -30.19 26.98
N LEU A 350 -6.80 -30.07 25.69
CA LEU A 350 -5.83 -30.88 24.95
C LEU A 350 -4.83 -29.96 24.28
N VAL A 351 -3.53 -30.20 24.51
CA VAL A 351 -2.44 -29.49 23.85
C VAL A 351 -1.73 -30.42 22.89
N ILE A 352 -1.58 -29.99 21.64
CA ILE A 352 -0.77 -30.68 20.62
C ILE A 352 0.47 -29.81 20.36
N GLU A 353 1.63 -30.26 20.86
CA GLU A 353 2.90 -29.54 20.74
C GLU A 353 3.93 -30.35 19.92
N PRO A 354 4.50 -29.80 18.83
CA PRO A 354 5.34 -30.58 17.93
C PRO A 354 6.81 -30.75 18.35
N ALA A 355 7.44 -29.82 19.10
CA ALA A 355 8.91 -29.89 19.27
C ALA A 355 9.51 -29.37 20.59
N LYS A 356 9.00 -28.28 21.17
CA LYS A 356 9.75 -27.56 22.23
C LYS A 356 9.50 -28.05 23.65
N ASN A 357 8.50 -28.93 23.84
CA ASN A 357 8.12 -29.52 25.11
C ASN A 357 7.82 -28.49 26.22
N GLU A 358 7.49 -27.25 25.86
CA GLU A 358 7.33 -26.10 26.76
C GLU A 358 6.09 -26.26 27.67
N TYR A 359 5.03 -26.91 27.18
CA TYR A 359 3.79 -27.09 27.95
C TYR A 359 3.91 -28.11 29.07
N ARG A 360 4.99 -28.90 29.13
CA ARG A 360 5.27 -29.78 30.29
C ARG A 360 5.45 -29.01 31.58
N ALA A 361 5.76 -27.71 31.52
CA ALA A 361 5.80 -26.85 32.69
C ALA A 361 4.46 -26.83 33.46
N LEU A 362 3.33 -27.09 32.78
CA LEU A 362 2.02 -27.19 33.42
C LEU A 362 1.92 -28.36 34.42
N LEU A 363 2.77 -29.39 34.35
CA LEU A 363 2.79 -30.49 35.34
C LEU A 363 3.07 -29.99 36.77
N HIS A 364 3.87 -28.93 36.92
CA HIS A 364 4.12 -28.33 38.24
C HIS A 364 2.88 -27.68 38.83
N SER A 365 1.96 -27.28 37.96
CA SER A 365 0.77 -26.50 38.28
C SER A 365 -0.50 -27.36 38.35
N ILE A 366 -0.52 -28.41 37.54
CA ILE A 366 -1.59 -29.39 37.36
C ILE A 366 -0.94 -30.78 37.47
N PRO A 367 -0.78 -31.33 38.69
CA PRO A 367 -0.09 -32.60 38.90
C PRO A 367 -0.73 -33.78 38.17
N ASP A 368 -2.06 -33.73 37.96
CA ASP A 368 -2.83 -34.78 37.29
C ASP A 368 -2.82 -34.68 35.76
N LEU A 369 -2.05 -33.74 35.18
CA LEU A 369 -1.98 -33.56 33.73
C LEU A 369 -1.38 -34.79 33.04
N GLN A 370 -2.16 -35.38 32.14
CA GLN A 370 -1.68 -36.49 31.31
C GLN A 370 -0.82 -35.96 30.16
N VAL A 371 0.46 -36.29 30.18
CA VAL A 371 1.39 -35.98 29.10
C VAL A 371 1.67 -37.24 28.32
N PHE A 372 1.51 -37.21 27.00
CA PHE A 372 1.86 -38.32 26.11
C PHE A 372 2.94 -37.88 25.12
N THR A 373 3.89 -38.77 24.80
CA THR A 373 5.01 -38.50 23.91
C THR A 373 5.10 -39.59 22.84
N PRO A 374 4.50 -39.36 21.65
CA PRO A 374 4.61 -40.30 20.52
C PRO A 374 6.08 -40.62 20.21
N GLY A 375 6.39 -41.90 20.02
CA GLY A 375 7.75 -42.37 19.69
C GLY A 375 8.74 -42.47 20.86
N LYS A 376 8.40 -42.03 22.08
CA LYS A 376 9.26 -42.19 23.27
C LYS A 376 8.61 -43.08 24.33
N PHE A 377 8.74 -44.39 24.13
CA PHE A 377 8.15 -45.42 25.01
C PHE A 377 8.64 -45.40 26.45
N SER A 378 9.83 -44.84 26.72
CA SER A 378 10.46 -44.83 28.04
C SER A 378 10.00 -43.71 28.98
N ILE A 379 9.31 -42.69 28.47
CA ILE A 379 8.96 -41.48 29.27
C ILE A 379 7.46 -41.40 29.48
N SER A 380 6.70 -41.30 28.39
CA SER A 380 5.24 -41.41 28.44
C SER A 380 4.73 -41.84 27.06
N PRO A 381 4.45 -43.14 26.85
CA PRO A 381 4.08 -43.65 25.54
C PRO A 381 2.69 -43.16 25.10
N PHE A 382 2.59 -42.72 23.85
CA PHE A 382 1.32 -42.68 23.13
C PHE A 382 1.29 -43.82 22.12
N VAL A 383 0.55 -44.88 22.40
CA VAL A 383 0.35 -45.99 21.46
C VAL A 383 -1.04 -45.86 20.88
N PHE A 384 -1.09 -45.50 19.60
CA PHE A 384 -2.33 -45.34 18.86
C PHE A 384 -2.21 -46.09 17.54
N ASN A 385 -3.15 -47.02 17.30
CA ASN A 385 -3.29 -47.67 16.01
C ASN A 385 -4.43 -46.99 15.24
N PRO A 386 -4.15 -46.17 14.21
CA PRO A 386 -5.17 -45.52 13.42
C PRO A 386 -5.99 -46.52 12.58
N PHE A 387 -5.55 -47.77 12.43
CA PHE A 387 -6.29 -48.80 11.67
C PHE A 387 -7.31 -49.56 12.53
N VAL A 388 -7.52 -49.16 13.79
CA VAL A 388 -8.61 -49.72 14.61
C VAL A 388 -9.85 -48.84 14.44
N LEU A 389 -10.97 -49.45 14.07
CA LEU A 389 -12.21 -48.70 13.89
C LEU A 389 -12.72 -48.12 15.22
N PRO A 390 -13.19 -46.86 15.23
CA PRO A 390 -13.95 -46.31 16.34
C PRO A 390 -15.28 -47.06 16.53
N LYS A 391 -15.79 -47.04 17.76
CA LYS A 391 -17.12 -47.57 18.05
C LYS A 391 -18.18 -46.86 17.21
N ASN A 392 -19.15 -47.61 16.70
CA ASN A 392 -20.26 -47.11 15.88
C ASN A 392 -19.89 -46.46 14.54
N VAL A 393 -18.69 -46.73 14.00
CA VAL A 393 -18.28 -46.28 12.67
C VAL A 393 -18.11 -47.50 11.76
N THR A 394 -18.69 -47.44 10.55
CA THR A 394 -18.52 -48.47 9.51
C THR A 394 -17.14 -48.36 8.86
N LEU A 395 -16.58 -49.49 8.42
CA LEU A 395 -15.29 -49.53 7.74
C LEU A 395 -15.25 -48.61 6.53
N GLU A 396 -16.30 -48.60 5.70
CA GLU A 396 -16.40 -47.75 4.51
C GLU A 396 -16.14 -46.27 4.85
N ALA A 397 -16.91 -45.72 5.80
CA ALA A 397 -16.74 -44.35 6.27
C ALA A 397 -15.34 -44.09 6.87
N TYR A 398 -14.80 -45.06 7.61
CA TYR A 398 -13.51 -44.90 8.27
C TYR A 398 -12.33 -44.90 7.28
N LYS A 399 -12.41 -45.67 6.18
CA LYS A 399 -11.40 -45.65 5.11
C LYS A 399 -11.24 -44.27 4.48
N HIS A 400 -12.35 -43.56 4.26
CA HIS A 400 -12.30 -42.17 3.79
C HIS A 400 -11.65 -41.21 4.79
N THR A 401 -11.92 -41.39 6.09
CA THR A 401 -11.25 -40.61 7.14
C THR A 401 -9.74 -40.86 7.16
N LEU A 402 -9.32 -42.13 7.04
CA LEU A 402 -7.90 -42.49 6.95
C LEU A 402 -7.24 -41.83 5.74
N LYS A 403 -7.82 -41.96 4.54
CA LYS A 403 -7.27 -41.31 3.34
C LYS A 403 -7.11 -39.80 3.54
N THR A 404 -8.13 -39.14 4.08
CA THR A 404 -8.10 -37.69 4.31
C THR A 404 -7.00 -37.29 5.31
N ALA A 405 -6.87 -38.04 6.41
CA ALA A 405 -5.85 -37.78 7.43
C ALA A 405 -4.43 -37.98 6.87
N PHE A 406 -4.19 -39.05 6.11
CA PHE A 406 -2.89 -39.31 5.49
C PHE A 406 -2.56 -38.31 4.37
N ALA A 407 -3.55 -37.90 3.58
CA ALA A 407 -3.37 -36.87 2.55
C ALA A 407 -3.07 -35.48 3.12
N ALA A 408 -3.55 -35.17 4.34
CA ALA A 408 -3.20 -33.93 5.03
C ALA A 408 -1.76 -33.94 5.56
N ALA A 409 -1.19 -35.12 5.82
CA ALA A 409 0.16 -35.27 6.37
C ALA A 409 1.24 -35.51 5.28
N VAL A 410 0.87 -36.11 4.15
CA VAL A 410 1.78 -36.52 3.08
C VAL A 410 1.20 -36.12 1.73
N THR A 411 2.04 -35.66 0.80
CA THR A 411 1.63 -35.36 -0.58
C THR A 411 1.22 -36.65 -1.31
N MET A 412 -0.07 -36.89 -1.42
CA MET A 412 -0.65 -38.08 -2.08
C MET A 412 -0.91 -37.82 -3.58
N THR A 413 0.14 -37.81 -4.40
CA THR A 413 0.01 -37.69 -5.87
C THR A 413 -0.36 -39.02 -6.51
N THR A 414 -1.22 -39.01 -7.52
CA THR A 414 -1.50 -40.20 -8.33
C THR A 414 -0.23 -40.75 -9.00
N PRO A 415 0.01 -42.08 -8.99
CA PRO A 415 -0.89 -43.17 -8.56
C PRO A 415 -0.76 -43.61 -7.09
N LEU A 416 0.01 -42.90 -6.26
CA LEU A 416 0.25 -43.30 -4.86
C LEU A 416 -1.03 -43.35 -4.02
N ASP A 417 -1.97 -42.45 -4.28
CA ASP A 417 -3.27 -42.40 -3.59
C ASP A 417 -4.12 -43.65 -3.86
N LEU A 418 -4.13 -44.12 -5.12
CA LEU A 418 -4.85 -45.34 -5.53
C LEU A 418 -4.23 -46.59 -4.91
N ILE A 419 -2.89 -46.69 -4.94
CA ILE A 419 -2.16 -47.80 -4.32
C ILE A 419 -2.41 -47.82 -2.80
N PHE A 420 -2.46 -46.65 -2.16
CA PHE A 420 -2.74 -46.53 -0.73
C PHE A 420 -4.17 -46.99 -0.37
N GLU A 421 -5.17 -46.59 -1.15
CA GLU A 421 -6.56 -47.06 -0.97
C GLU A 421 -6.68 -48.57 -1.16
N GLU A 422 -6.09 -49.11 -2.21
CA GLU A 422 -6.08 -50.55 -2.49
C GLU A 422 -5.39 -51.32 -1.35
N SER A 423 -4.26 -50.81 -0.86
CA SER A 423 -3.54 -51.41 0.26
C SER A 423 -4.38 -51.42 1.55
N ILE A 424 -5.07 -50.32 1.87
CA ILE A 424 -5.98 -50.27 3.02
C ILE A 424 -7.11 -51.30 2.85
N ASN A 425 -7.74 -51.35 1.67
CA ASN A 425 -8.82 -52.29 1.38
C ASN A 425 -8.37 -53.75 1.56
N ASN A 426 -7.20 -54.09 1.01
CA ASN A 426 -6.63 -55.43 1.10
C ASN A 426 -6.31 -55.81 2.55
N CYS A 427 -5.67 -54.90 3.32
CA CYS A 427 -5.37 -55.12 4.72
C CYS A 427 -6.61 -55.46 5.55
N TYR A 428 -7.74 -54.78 5.36
CA TYR A 428 -8.97 -55.12 6.09
C TYR A 428 -9.63 -56.41 5.56
N SER A 429 -9.61 -56.62 4.25
CA SER A 429 -10.20 -57.79 3.60
C SER A 429 -9.49 -59.10 3.99
N ASP A 430 -8.17 -59.07 4.16
CA ASP A 430 -7.37 -60.22 4.62
C ASP A 430 -7.82 -60.75 6.00
N TYR A 431 -8.34 -59.86 6.85
CA TYR A 431 -8.92 -60.18 8.15
C TYR A 431 -10.45 -60.30 8.12
N ARG A 432 -11.06 -60.44 6.94
CA ARG A 432 -12.51 -60.64 6.71
C ARG A 432 -13.41 -59.49 7.17
N TRP A 433 -12.88 -58.27 7.23
CA TRP A 433 -13.70 -57.10 7.46
C TRP A 433 -14.46 -56.74 6.18
N LEU A 434 -15.77 -56.46 6.32
CA LEU A 434 -16.62 -55.98 5.25
C LEU A 434 -16.82 -54.47 5.38
N ASP A 435 -17.25 -53.81 4.32
CA ASP A 435 -17.51 -52.35 4.33
C ASP A 435 -18.55 -51.94 5.38
N THR A 436 -19.52 -52.82 5.64
CA THR A 436 -20.54 -52.66 6.69
C THR A 436 -20.05 -53.04 8.09
N SER A 437 -18.83 -53.57 8.22
CA SER A 437 -18.28 -53.94 9.52
C SER A 437 -18.02 -52.70 10.37
N THR A 438 -18.25 -52.84 11.67
CA THR A 438 -17.95 -51.90 12.74
C THR A 438 -16.99 -52.59 13.71
N ALA A 439 -16.48 -51.84 14.68
CA ALA A 439 -15.59 -52.38 15.70
C ALA A 439 -16.17 -53.59 16.50
N GLU A 440 -17.48 -53.81 16.46
CA GLU A 440 -18.17 -54.85 17.24
C GLU A 440 -18.45 -56.14 16.44
N ASN A 441 -18.41 -56.07 15.10
CA ASN A 441 -18.80 -57.18 14.22
C ASN A 441 -17.78 -57.47 13.10
N GLY A 442 -16.67 -56.74 13.05
CA GLY A 442 -15.56 -56.97 12.12
C GLY A 442 -14.48 -57.85 12.73
N GLY A 443 -14.10 -58.91 12.01
CA GLY A 443 -13.03 -59.85 12.40
C GLY A 443 -13.50 -60.94 13.35
#